data_AF-A0A957ZI77-F1
#
_entry.id   AF-A0A957ZI77-F1
#
_cell.length_a   1.000
_cell.length_b   1.000
_cell.length_c   1.000
_cell.angle_alpha   90.00
_cell.angle_beta   90.00
_cell.angle_gamma   90.00
#
_symmetry.space_group_name_H-M   'P 1'
#
loop_
_entity.id
_entity.type
_entity.pdbx_description
1 polymer ?
#
loop_
_entity_poly.entity_id
_entity_poly.type
_entity_poly.pdbx_seq_one_letter_code
_entity_poly.pdbx_strand_id
1 'polypeptide(L)' 'MNELSAPRCAFCGKDRAEVKRLIEGEDNVYICDACILLGAEILAEEGVITGGVRPAVASGEHAPRAIPSPRAIVEHL' A
#
# COMPACT_ATOMS: atom_id res chain seq x y z
N MET A 1 -19.66 24.60 16.17
CA MET A 1 -20.21 23.28 15.79
C MET A 1 -19.96 23.06 14.30
N ASN A 2 -18.72 22.75 13.92
CA ASN A 2 -18.43 22.08 12.63
C ASN A 2 -17.43 20.96 12.88
N GLU A 3 -17.62 20.32 14.02
CA GLU A 3 -16.90 19.18 14.52
C GLU A 3 -17.58 17.92 13.96
N LEU A 4 -16.79 17.03 13.38
CA LEU A 4 -17.16 15.73 12.77
C LEU A 4 -17.39 15.73 11.25
N SER A 5 -16.61 16.49 10.48
CA SER A 5 -16.37 16.06 9.09
C SER A 5 -15.73 14.67 9.13
N ALA A 6 -16.49 13.65 8.75
CA ALA A 6 -15.98 12.27 8.73
C ALA A 6 -14.71 12.19 7.85
N PRO A 7 -13.67 11.46 8.30
CA PRO A 7 -12.43 11.35 7.54
C PRO A 7 -12.70 10.69 6.19
N ARG A 8 -12.29 11.37 5.11
CA ARG A 8 -12.50 10.98 3.72
C ARG A 8 -11.20 10.97 2.97
N CYS A 9 -11.05 10.03 2.05
CA CYS A 9 -9.91 10.00 1.14
C CYS A 9 -9.84 11.31 0.34
N ALA A 10 -8.69 11.99 0.39
CA ALA A 10 -8.46 13.25 -0.31
C ALA A 10 -8.49 13.12 -1.83
N PHE A 11 -8.34 11.89 -2.36
CA PHE A 11 -8.28 11.62 -3.79
C PHE A 11 -9.64 11.22 -4.38
N CYS A 12 -10.36 10.31 -3.72
CA CYS A 12 -11.63 9.79 -4.23
C CYS A 12 -12.86 10.24 -3.44
N GLY A 13 -12.69 10.95 -2.31
CA GLY A 13 -13.77 11.47 -1.47
C GLY A 13 -14.49 10.45 -0.59
N LYS A 14 -14.17 9.17 -0.73
CA LYS A 14 -14.83 8.07 -0.01
C LYS A 14 -14.48 8.03 1.47
N ASP A 15 -15.46 7.67 2.31
CA ASP A 15 -15.26 7.51 3.75
C ASP A 15 -14.85 6.08 4.15
N ARG A 16 -14.60 5.86 5.45
CA ARG A 16 -14.15 4.57 6.00
C ARG A 16 -15.11 3.39 5.74
N ALA A 17 -16.39 3.63 5.54
CA ALA A 17 -17.37 2.57 5.24
C ALA A 17 -17.32 2.12 3.78
N GLU A 18 -16.83 2.96 2.88
CA GLU A 18 -16.80 2.72 1.43
C GLU A 18 -15.47 2.12 0.92
N VAL A 19 -14.46 2.05 1.78
CA VAL A 19 -13.11 1.58 1.43
C VAL A 19 -12.64 0.49 2.38
N LYS A 20 -11.75 -0.39 1.90
CA LYS A 20 -11.23 -1.50 2.72
C LYS A 20 -10.29 -0.99 3.81
N ARG A 21 -9.50 0.04 3.50
CA ARG A 21 -8.61 0.70 4.45
C ARG A 21 -8.48 2.18 4.11
N LEU A 22 -8.63 3.02 5.14
CA LEU A 22 -8.34 4.46 5.07
C LEU A 22 -7.15 4.74 5.99
N ILE A 23 -6.08 5.30 5.42
CA ILE A 23 -4.82 5.58 6.09
C ILE A 23 -4.74 7.08 6.35
N GLU A 24 -4.37 7.45 7.56
CA GLU A 24 -4.18 8.83 8.00
C GLU A 24 -2.73 9.25 7.77
N GLY A 25 -2.55 10.43 7.20
CA GLY A 25 -1.26 11.10 7.02
C GLY A 25 -1.13 12.33 7.91
N GLU A 26 -0.12 13.15 7.62
CA GLU A 26 0.05 14.45 8.27
C GLU A 26 -1.10 15.41 7.90
N ASP A 27 -1.29 16.47 8.67
CA ASP A 27 -2.29 17.52 8.42
C ASP A 27 -3.75 17.05 8.28
N ASN A 28 -4.13 15.92 8.90
CA ASN A 28 -5.47 15.31 8.77
C ASN A 28 -5.82 14.97 7.32
N VAL A 29 -4.82 14.63 6.50
CA VAL A 29 -5.02 14.12 5.13
C VAL A 29 -5.21 12.60 5.19
N TYR A 30 -6.15 12.08 4.39
CA TYR A 30 -6.43 10.64 4.35
C TYR A 30 -6.29 10.09 2.92
N ILE A 31 -5.82 8.85 2.80
CA ILE A 31 -5.73 8.12 1.53
C ILE A 31 -6.24 6.69 1.70
N CYS A 32 -7.03 6.19 0.74
CA CYS A 32 -7.52 4.82 0.79
C CYS A 32 -6.63 3.83 0.04
N ASP A 33 -6.78 2.53 0.33
CA ASP A 33 -5.99 1.47 -0.29
C ASP A 33 -6.09 1.44 -1.82
N ALA A 34 -7.29 1.67 -2.37
CA ALA A 34 -7.50 1.72 -3.80
C ALA A 34 -6.74 2.87 -4.47
N CYS A 35 -6.69 4.05 -3.84
CA CYS A 35 -5.95 5.20 -4.36
C CYS A 35 -4.43 5.00 -4.29
N ILE A 36 -3.93 4.27 -3.28
CA ILE A 36 -2.51 3.90 -3.21
C ILE A 36 -2.14 3.00 -4.39
N LEU A 37 -2.96 1.98 -4.68
CA LEU A 37 -2.71 1.06 -5.78
C LEU A 37 -2.74 1.78 -7.13
N LEU A 38 -3.73 2.64 -7.34
CA LEU A 38 -3.83 3.45 -8.55
C LEU A 38 -2.63 4.40 -8.71
N GLY A 39 -2.27 5.11 -7.64
CA GLY A 39 -1.10 6.00 -7.66
C GLY A 39 0.19 5.24 -7.95
N ALA A 40 0.35 4.03 -7.40
CA ALA A 40 1.49 3.18 -7.67
C ALA A 40 1.55 2.68 -9.12
N GLU A 41 0.41 2.33 -9.72
CA GLU A 41 0.31 1.95 -11.14
C GLU A 41 0.80 3.10 -12.04
N ILE A 42 0.26 4.30 -11.84
CA ILE A 42 0.64 5.49 -12.59
C ILE A 42 2.14 5.79 -12.46
N LEU A 43 2.68 5.72 -11.24
CA LEU A 43 4.11 5.98 -11.01
C LEU A 43 5.03 4.93 -11.65
N ALA A 44 4.55 3.69 -11.78
CA ALA A 44 5.27 2.63 -12.45
C ALA A 44 5.26 2.83 -13.98
N GLU A 45 4.11 3.23 -14.55
CA GLU A 45 3.99 3.58 -15.97
C GLU A 45 4.91 4.74 -16.36
N GLU A 46 5.01 5.76 -15.50
CA GLU A 46 5.89 6.93 -15.70
C GLU A 46 7.38 6.62 -15.42
N GLY A 47 7.72 5.39 -15.03
CA GLY A 47 9.10 4.97 -14.77
C GLY A 47 9.73 5.60 -13.53
N VAL A 48 8.94 6.24 -12.66
CA VAL A 48 9.41 6.87 -11.40
C VAL A 48 9.80 5.82 -10.37
N ILE A 49 9.14 4.65 -10.40
CA ILE A 49 9.47 3.50 -9.57
C ILE A 49 9.87 2.31 -10.44
N THR A 50 11.11 1.84 -10.30
CA THR A 50 11.68 0.75 -11.11
C THR A 50 11.43 -0.65 -10.54
N GLY A 51 10.71 -0.74 -9.41
CA GLY A 51 10.25 -1.99 -8.82
C GLY A 51 8.75 -1.91 -8.61
N GLY A 52 7.97 -2.47 -9.55
CA GLY A 52 6.51 -2.38 -9.54
C GLY A 52 5.91 -2.74 -8.17
N VAL A 53 4.84 -2.04 -7.79
CA VAL A 53 4.04 -2.45 -6.63
C VAL A 53 3.44 -3.80 -6.95
N ARG A 54 3.97 -4.85 -6.32
CA ARG A 54 3.36 -6.17 -6.38
C ARG A 54 2.08 -6.09 -5.55
N PRO A 55 0.89 -6.20 -6.15
CA PRO A 55 -0.33 -6.26 -5.35
C PRO A 55 -0.20 -7.47 -4.41
N ALA A 56 -0.33 -7.22 -3.11
CA ALA A 56 -0.26 -8.26 -2.07
C ALA A 56 -1.47 -9.22 -2.10
N VAL A 57 -2.24 -9.22 -3.20
CA VAL A 57 -3.48 -10.00 -3.37
C VAL A 57 -3.34 -11.04 -4.48
N ALA A 58 -2.23 -11.76 -4.50
CA ALA A 58 -2.14 -13.04 -5.18
C ALA A 58 -1.21 -13.95 -4.37
N SER A 59 -1.77 -14.55 -3.31
CA SER A 59 -1.44 -15.87 -2.76
C SER A 59 -1.87 -15.93 -1.29
N GLY A 60 -2.77 -16.86 -0.97
CA GLY A 60 -3.04 -17.25 0.41
C GLY A 60 -1.83 -17.90 1.09
N GLU A 61 -1.94 -18.02 2.41
CA GLU A 61 -1.12 -18.78 3.36
C GLU A 61 0.42 -18.55 3.36
N HIS A 62 0.89 -17.88 4.42
CA HIS A 62 2.20 -18.04 5.07
C HIS A 62 3.45 -18.25 4.18
N ALA A 63 4.19 -17.16 3.93
CA ALA A 63 5.65 -17.21 3.91
C ALA A 63 6.28 -15.83 4.21
N PRO A 64 7.04 -15.65 5.31
CA PRO A 64 7.91 -14.50 5.45
C PRO A 64 9.13 -14.72 4.54
N ARG A 65 9.31 -13.87 3.52
CA ARG A 65 10.48 -13.99 2.64
C ARG A 65 11.66 -13.19 3.23
N ALA A 66 12.32 -13.77 4.22
CA ALA A 66 13.67 -13.37 4.57
C ALA A 66 14.63 -13.99 3.55
N ILE A 67 15.37 -13.14 2.82
CA ILE A 67 16.48 -13.58 1.96
C ILE A 67 17.57 -14.10 2.90
N PRO A 68 17.99 -15.38 2.83
CA PRO A 68 19.02 -15.90 3.70
C PRO A 68 20.38 -15.26 3.39
N SER A 69 21.22 -15.14 4.42
CA SER A 69 22.55 -14.54 4.25
C SER A 69 23.41 -15.36 3.27
N PRO A 70 24.39 -14.73 2.59
CA PRO A 70 25.31 -15.44 1.69
C PRO A 70 26.00 -16.66 2.32
N ARG A 71 26.24 -16.65 3.65
CA ARG A 71 26.80 -17.80 4.38
C ARG A 71 25.85 -19.00 4.44
N ALA A 72 24.58 -18.76 4.72
CA ALA A 72 23.58 -19.81 4.85
C ALA A 72 23.33 -20.57 3.53
N ILE A 73 23.60 -19.92 2.39
CA ILE A 73 23.49 -20.53 1.07
C ILE A 73 24.63 -21.54 0.84
N VAL A 74 25.84 -21.23 1.28
CA VAL A 74 27.03 -22.08 1.04
C VAL A 74 27.00 -23.35 1.88
N GLU A 75 26.42 -23.33 3.08
CA GLU A 75 26.29 -24.53 3.93
C GLU A 75 25.43 -25.64 3.31
N HIS A 76 24.64 -25.34 2.29
CA HIS A 76 23.71 -26.28 1.66
C HIS A 76 24.15 -26.66 0.23
N LEU A 77 25.43 -26.46 -0.11
CA LEU A 77 26.10 -26.88 -1.34
C LEU A 77 27.19 -27.91 -1.04
#